data_AF-A0AA43RIP5-F1
#
_entry.id   AF-A0AA43RIP5-F1
#
_cell.length_a   1.000
_cell.length_b   1.000
_cell.length_c   1.000
_cell.angle_alpha   90.00
_cell.angle_beta   90.00
_cell.angle_gamma   90.00
#
_symmetry.space_group_name_H-M   'P 1'
#
loop_
_entity.id
_entity.type
_entity.pdbx_description
1 polymer ?
#
loop_
_entity_poly.entity_id
_entity_poly.type
_entity_poly.pdbx_seq_one_letter_code
_entity_poly.pdbx_strand_id
1 'polypeptide(L)'
;MKKEKLPAELWDKMHYLFRDFNDRMVHLELCYDFVPDIDILKKVIICFFEKAPVFHSSFTDNRISPYWTVHDYDINDILTVEYTDEPQRRADEFLIRYI
;
A
#
# COMPACT_ATOMS: atom_id res chain seq x y z
N MET A 1 -14.45 20.08 3.40
CA MET A 1 -14.24 18.97 4.35
C MET A 1 -12.93 19.18 5.09
N LYS A 2 -12.90 19.01 6.42
CA LYS A 2 -11.66 19.04 7.21
C LYS A 2 -10.94 17.71 6.97
N LYS A 3 -9.74 17.74 6.37
CA LYS A 3 -8.91 16.55 6.22
C LYS A 3 -8.29 16.19 7.57
N GLU A 4 -8.47 14.95 8.01
CA GLU A 4 -7.88 14.45 9.24
C GLU A 4 -6.36 14.30 9.07
N LYS A 5 -5.60 14.68 10.11
CA LYS A 5 -4.14 14.60 10.14
C LYS A 5 -3.69 13.62 11.22
N LEU A 6 -2.95 12.59 10.83
CA LEU A 6 -2.37 11.64 11.78
C LEU A 6 -0.89 11.98 12.04
N PRO A 7 -0.41 11.90 13.31
CA PRO A 7 0.98 12.14 13.63
C PRO A 7 1.88 11.03 13.08
N ALA A 8 3.10 11.38 12.67
CA ALA A 8 4.09 10.40 12.22
C ALA A 8 4.65 9.57 13.39
N GLU A 9 4.68 8.25 13.23
CA GLU A 9 5.22 7.31 14.22
C GLU A 9 6.75 7.22 14.17
N LEU A 10 7.35 6.49 15.12
CA LEU A 10 8.81 6.29 15.19
C LEU A 10 9.35 5.61 13.92
N TRP A 11 8.62 4.63 13.40
CA TRP A 11 8.99 3.91 12.18
C TRP A 11 8.94 4.80 10.94
N ASP A 12 7.95 5.71 10.83
CA ASP A 12 7.87 6.70 9.74
C ASP A 12 9.13 7.58 9.70
N LYS A 13 9.62 8.00 10.87
CA LYS A 13 10.84 8.81 11.01
C LYS A 13 12.08 8.00 10.64
N MET A 14 12.13 6.72 10.98
CA MET A 14 13.24 5.84 10.58
C MET A 14 13.27 5.63 9.07
N HIS A 15 12.13 5.33 8.43
CA HIS A 15 12.04 5.24 6.97
C HIS A 15 12.43 6.54 6.28
N TYR A 16 12.10 7.69 6.88
CA TYR A 16 12.55 9.00 6.40
C TYR A 16 14.07 9.24 6.52
N LEU A 17 14.75 8.60 7.47
CA LEU A 17 16.20 8.71 7.61
C LEU A 17 16.95 7.77 6.65
N PHE A 18 16.42 6.57 6.41
CA PHE A 18 17.01 5.57 5.49
C PHE A 18 16.55 5.71 4.05
N ARG A 19 16.01 6.87 3.74
CA ARG A 19 15.21 7.13 2.56
C ARG A 19 15.99 6.97 1.25
N ASP A 20 17.31 7.10 1.32
CA ASP A 20 18.23 7.03 0.18
C ASP A 20 18.86 5.63 0.04
N PHE A 21 18.51 4.67 0.90
CA PHE A 21 19.10 3.31 0.95
C PHE A 21 18.11 2.18 0.63
N ASN A 22 16.80 2.46 0.61
CA ASN A 22 15.76 1.55 0.14
C ASN A 22 14.64 2.35 -0.54
N ASP A 23 13.84 1.67 -1.37
CA ASP A 23 12.67 2.24 -2.06
C ASP A 23 11.47 2.46 -1.11
N ARG A 24 11.66 2.16 0.19
CA ARG A 24 10.68 2.32 1.28
C ARG A 24 9.38 1.54 1.05
N MET A 25 9.46 0.49 0.23
CA MET A 25 8.34 -0.39 -0.09
C MET A 25 8.64 -1.81 0.40
N VAL A 26 7.59 -2.50 0.86
CA VAL A 26 7.67 -3.94 1.13
C VAL A 26 7.06 -4.65 -0.06
N HIS A 27 7.87 -5.41 -0.79
CA HIS A 27 7.44 -6.25 -1.90
C HIS A 27 7.24 -7.68 -1.40
N LEU A 28 6.10 -8.29 -1.72
CA LEU A 28 5.72 -9.63 -1.28
C LEU A 28 4.99 -10.39 -2.38
N GLU A 29 5.35 -11.66 -2.57
CA GLU A 29 4.63 -12.62 -3.40
C GLU A 29 4.01 -13.72 -2.52
N LEU A 30 2.76 -14.09 -2.81
CA LEU A 30 2.07 -15.20 -2.15
C LEU A 30 1.55 -16.17 -3.22
N CYS A 31 2.13 -17.36 -3.25
CA CYS A 31 1.75 -18.42 -4.18
C CYS A 31 0.76 -19.39 -3.52
N TYR A 32 -0.36 -19.65 -4.19
CA TYR A 32 -1.42 -20.54 -3.71
C TYR A 32 -1.68 -21.65 -4.72
N ASP A 33 -2.03 -22.85 -4.21
CA ASP A 33 -2.46 -23.99 -5.03
C ASP A 33 -3.94 -23.87 -5.48
N PHE A 34 -4.57 -22.72 -5.25
CA PHE A 34 -5.96 -22.43 -5.60
C PHE A 34 -6.11 -21.00 -6.08
N VAL A 35 -7.21 -20.74 -6.80
CA VAL A 35 -7.57 -19.38 -7.23
C VAL A 35 -8.43 -18.73 -6.14
N PRO A 36 -8.00 -17.61 -5.54
CA PRO A 36 -8.80 -16.90 -4.54
C PRO A 36 -10.10 -16.38 -5.15
N ASP A 37 -11.17 -16.42 -4.35
CA ASP A 37 -12.40 -15.69 -4.69
C ASP A 37 -12.15 -14.18 -4.58
N ILE A 38 -12.17 -13.51 -5.74
CA ILE A 38 -11.84 -12.10 -5.86
C ILE A 38 -12.85 -11.20 -5.14
N ASP A 39 -14.13 -11.57 -5.11
CA ASP A 39 -15.16 -10.77 -4.44
C ASP A 39 -15.02 -10.85 -2.93
N ILE A 40 -14.63 -12.02 -2.40
CA ILE A 40 -14.29 -12.18 -0.99
C ILE A 40 -13.01 -11.40 -0.66
N LEU A 41 -11.97 -11.51 -1.49
CA LEU A 41 -10.71 -10.80 -1.29
C LEU A 41 -10.91 -9.27 -1.23
N LYS A 42 -11.70 -8.71 -2.16
CA LYS A 42 -12.05 -7.28 -2.16
C LYS A 42 -12.70 -6.85 -0.84
N LYS A 43 -13.66 -7.62 -0.33
CA LYS A 43 -14.33 -7.31 0.96
C LYS A 43 -13.36 -7.31 2.13
N VAL A 44 -12.42 -8.26 2.16
CA VAL A 44 -11.40 -8.34 3.22
C VAL A 44 -10.47 -7.14 3.15
N ILE A 45 -9.98 -6.78 1.97
CA ILE A 45 -9.12 -5.60 1.77
C ILE A 45 -9.83 -4.33 2.23
N ILE A 46 -11.10 -4.12 1.83
CA ILE A 46 -11.90 -2.98 2.28
C ILE A 46 -11.99 -2.95 3.81
N CYS A 47 -12.27 -4.09 4.47
CA CYS A 47 -12.33 -4.15 5.93
C CYS A 47 -11.02 -3.70 6.61
N PHE A 48 -9.86 -3.96 6.02
CA PHE A 48 -8.58 -3.51 6.57
C PHE A 48 -8.35 -2.01 6.35
N PHE A 49 -8.66 -1.50 5.17
CA PHE A 49 -8.51 -0.08 4.85
C PHE A 49 -9.45 0.79 5.69
N GLU A 50 -10.69 0.35 5.90
CA GLU A 50 -11.66 1.04 6.78
C GLU A 50 -11.26 0.99 8.26
N LYS A 51 -10.51 -0.03 8.69
CA LYS A 51 -10.05 -0.16 10.09
C LYS A 51 -8.84 0.72 10.40
N ALA A 52 -7.99 0.99 9.43
CA ALA A 52 -6.73 1.69 9.62
C ALA A 52 -6.53 2.76 8.54
N PRO A 53 -6.86 4.04 8.84
CA PRO A 53 -6.86 5.11 7.85
C PRO A 53 -5.51 5.41 7.19
N VAL A 54 -4.43 4.94 7.81
CA VAL A 54 -3.07 5.06 7.26
C VAL A 54 -2.93 4.38 5.89
N PHE A 55 -3.69 3.31 5.62
CA PHE A 55 -3.61 2.58 4.34
C PHE A 55 -4.13 3.38 3.14
N HIS A 56 -4.96 4.40 3.37
CA HIS A 56 -5.43 5.32 2.33
C HIS A 56 -5.01 6.77 2.62
N SER A 57 -3.81 6.92 3.19
CA SER A 57 -3.21 8.21 3.51
C SER A 57 -1.93 8.47 2.72
N SER A 58 -1.65 9.75 2.44
CA SER A 58 -0.34 10.17 1.91
C SER A 58 0.49 10.87 2.98
N PHE A 59 1.78 10.55 3.07
CA PHE A 59 2.71 11.22 3.98
C PHE A 59 3.12 12.59 3.44
N THR A 60 3.00 13.63 4.27
CA THR A 60 3.53 14.96 3.97
C THR A 60 4.80 15.19 4.79
N ASP A 61 5.93 15.21 4.09
CA ASP A 61 7.22 15.57 4.67
C ASP A 61 7.31 17.09 4.89
N ASN A 62 7.00 17.52 6.10
CA ASN A 62 7.28 18.86 6.58
C ASN A 62 8.36 18.79 7.65
N ARG A 63 9.47 19.52 7.45
CA ARG A 63 10.69 19.51 8.30
C ARG A 63 10.42 19.70 9.80
N ILE A 64 9.32 20.35 10.17
CA ILE A 64 9.00 20.68 11.57
C ILE A 64 7.96 19.72 12.16
N SER A 65 7.01 19.26 11.36
CA SER A 65 5.92 18.39 11.82
C SER A 65 5.39 17.58 10.64
N PRO A 66 5.94 16.37 10.40
CA PRO A 66 5.41 15.47 9.41
C PRO A 66 4.04 14.94 9.84
N TYR A 67 3.14 14.75 8.88
CA TYR A 67 1.79 14.25 9.11
C TYR A 67 1.27 13.47 7.91
N TRP A 68 0.32 12.59 8.16
CA TRP A 68 -0.42 11.88 7.12
C TRP A 68 -1.72 12.60 6.80
N THR A 69 -2.11 12.60 5.52
CA THR A 69 -3.40 13.11 5.06
C THR A 69 -4.23 11.96 4.54
N VAL A 70 -5.39 11.73 5.15
CA VAL A 70 -6.36 10.70 4.73
C VAL A 70 -7.08 11.16 3.45
N HIS A 71 -7.25 10.25 2.49
CA HIS A 71 -8.00 10.48 1.25
C HIS A 71 -9.12 9.46 1.07
N ASP A 72 -10.11 9.83 0.27
CA ASP A 72 -11.08 8.87 -0.26
C ASP A 72 -10.36 7.95 -1.27
N TYR A 73 -10.81 6.71 -1.39
CA TYR A 73 -10.22 5.71 -2.28
C TYR A 73 -11.30 4.85 -2.95
N ASP A 74 -10.96 4.26 -4.10
CA ASP A 74 -11.72 3.17 -4.72
C ASP A 74 -10.96 1.84 -4.56
N ILE A 75 -11.69 0.72 -4.46
CA ILE A 75 -11.06 -0.60 -4.31
C ILE A 75 -10.16 -0.95 -5.50
N ASN A 76 -10.44 -0.41 -6.69
CA ASN A 76 -9.63 -0.64 -7.88
C ASN A 76 -8.30 0.15 -7.84
N ASP A 77 -8.16 1.15 -6.96
CA ASP A 77 -6.86 1.82 -6.72
C ASP A 77 -5.90 0.92 -5.92
N ILE A 78 -6.43 -0.09 -5.22
CA ILE A 78 -5.69 -0.94 -4.28
C ILE A 78 -5.42 -2.31 -4.90
N LEU A 79 -6.43 -2.92 -5.53
CA LEU A 79 -6.36 -4.28 -6.06
C LEU A 79 -6.49 -4.28 -7.59
N THR A 80 -5.42 -4.70 -8.27
CA THR A 80 -5.47 -5.07 -9.69
C THR A 80 -5.55 -6.59 -9.80
N VAL A 81 -6.45 -7.09 -10.65
CA VAL A 81 -6.60 -8.51 -10.95
C VAL A 81 -6.30 -8.73 -12.42
N GLU A 82 -5.37 -9.65 -12.69
CA GLU A 82 -4.96 -10.01 -14.04
C GLU A 82 -5.03 -11.54 -14.21
N TYR A 83 -5.49 -11.98 -15.37
CA TYR A 83 -5.44 -13.38 -15.79
C TYR A 83 -4.38 -13.51 -16.89
N THR A 84 -3.42 -14.40 -16.71
CA THR A 84 -2.26 -14.55 -17.59
C THR A 84 -1.79 -15.99 -17.64
N ASP A 85 -1.22 -16.40 -18.78
CA ASP A 85 -0.57 -17.70 -18.93
C ASP A 85 0.87 -17.71 -18.38
N GLU A 86 1.41 -16.52 -18.04
CA GLU A 86 2.76 -16.34 -17.49
C GLU A 86 2.74 -15.63 -16.12
N PRO A 87 2.14 -16.25 -15.07
CA PRO A 87 1.94 -15.59 -13.78
C PRO A 87 3.26 -15.18 -13.11
N GLN A 88 4.28 -16.04 -13.16
CA GLN A 88 5.58 -15.73 -12.54
C GLN A 88 6.26 -14.52 -13.19
N ARG A 89 6.29 -14.47 -14.53
CA ARG A 89 6.91 -13.34 -15.24
C ARG A 89 6.24 -12.02 -14.86
N ARG A 90 4.91 -12.00 -14.75
CA ARG A 90 4.16 -10.81 -14.36
C ARG A 90 4.36 -10.44 -12.89
N ALA A 91 4.46 -11.42 -11.99
CA ALA A 91 4.78 -11.18 -10.59
C ALA A 91 6.18 -10.56 -10.46
N ASP A 92 7.19 -11.14 -11.12
CA ASP A 92 8.56 -10.62 -11.12
C ASP A 92 8.62 -9.18 -11.65
N GLU A 93 7.95 -8.89 -12.77
CA GLU A 93 7.87 -7.54 -13.34
C GLU A 93 7.22 -6.52 -12.40
N PHE A 94 6.21 -6.96 -11.64
CA PHE A 94 5.56 -6.11 -10.65
C PHE A 94 6.47 -5.84 -9.45
N LEU A 95 7.15 -6.86 -8.91
CA LEU A 95 7.99 -6.78 -7.71
C LEU A 95 9.27 -5.95 -7.92
N ILE A 96 9.80 -5.90 -9.15
CA ILE A 96 11.00 -5.10 -9.45
C ILE A 96 10.69 -3.65 -9.83
N ARG A 97 9.41 -3.28 -9.88
CA ARG A 97 9.01 -1.94 -10.29
C ARG A 97 9.35 -0.93 -9.20
N TYR A 98 10.32 -0.06 -9.49
CA TYR A 98 10.56 1.14 -8.70
C TYR A 98 9.41 2.13 -8.94
N ILE A 99 8.78 2.60 -7.86
CA ILE A 99 7.75 3.64 -7.87
C ILE A 99 8.39 4.98 -7.50
#